data_AF-A0A849HPY5-F1
#
_entry.id   AF-A0A849HPY5-F1
#
_cell.length_a   1.000
_cell.length_b   1.000
_cell.length_c   1.000
_cell.angle_alpha   90.00
_cell.angle_beta   90.00
_cell.angle_gamma   90.00
#
_symmetry.space_group_name_H-M   'P 1'
#
loop_
_entity.id
_entity.type
_entity.pdbx_description
1 polymer ?
#
loop_
_entity_poly.entity_id
_entity_poly.type
_entity_poly.pdbx_seq_one_letter_code
_entity_poly.pdbx_strand_id
1 'polypeptide(L)'
;RIKGNMDIELAIDMLELAPKIDHAVLFSGDSDFRRLVEAVQRKGVRVSVISTIKTNPPMIADELRRQADQFAELSEIAAEFTRKPAEARGRAASREEDPA
;
A
#
# COMPACT_ATOMS: atom_id res chain seq x y z
N ARG A 1 3.15 10.32 21.50
CA ARG A 1 2.61 9.63 20.31
C ARG A 1 3.24 8.25 20.26
N ILE A 2 2.48 7.18 20.52
CA ILE A 2 3.01 5.82 20.43
C ILE A 2 3.08 5.48 18.94
N LYS A 3 4.29 5.26 18.41
CA LYS A 3 4.48 4.71 17.07
C LYS A 3 4.34 3.20 17.21
N GLY A 4 3.13 2.69 17.00
CA GLY A 4 2.92 1.25 16.86
C GLY A 4 3.57 0.84 15.55
N ASN A 5 4.69 0.13 15.63
CA ASN A 5 5.25 -0.50 14.44
C ASN A 5 4.45 -1.79 14.19
N MET A 6 3.74 -1.88 13.06
CA MET A 6 2.98 -3.09 12.68
C MET A 6 3.84 -4.10 11.91
N ASP A 7 5.12 -3.82 11.68
CA ASP A 7 5.98 -4.64 10.84
C ASP A 7 6.16 -6.06 11.40
N ILE A 8 6.17 -6.22 12.73
CA ILE A 8 6.33 -7.51 13.39
C ILE A 8 5.07 -8.36 13.18
N GLU A 9 3.90 -7.80 13.43
CA GLU A 9 2.62 -8.49 13.25
C GLU A 9 2.44 -8.90 11.79
N LEU A 10 2.71 -7.99 10.85
CA LEU A 10 2.68 -8.29 9.40
C LEU A 10 3.64 -9.41 9.02
N ALA A 11 4.86 -9.40 9.56
CA ALA A 11 5.84 -10.44 9.27
C ALA A 11 5.41 -11.81 9.79
N ILE A 12 4.86 -11.88 11.00
CA ILE A 12 4.34 -13.11 11.60
C ILE A 12 3.20 -13.66 10.75
N ASP A 13 2.19 -12.82 10.46
CA ASP A 13 1.01 -13.24 9.70
C ASP A 13 1.38 -13.75 8.31
N MET A 14 2.26 -13.04 7.60
CA MET A 14 2.67 -13.43 6.25
C MET A 14 3.46 -14.75 6.25
N LEU A 15 4.30 -15.00 7.26
CA LEU A 15 5.02 -16.27 7.40
C LEU A 15 4.11 -17.43 7.78
N GLU A 16 3.10 -17.20 8.61
CA GLU A 16 2.11 -18.21 9.02
C GLU A 16 1.17 -18.56 7.85
N LEU A 17 0.79 -17.56 7.06
CA LEU A 17 -0.07 -17.75 5.89
C LEU A 17 0.66 -18.33 4.69
N ALA A 18 1.97 -18.14 4.57
CA ALA A 18 2.77 -18.63 3.45
C ALA A 18 2.49 -20.10 3.02
N PRO A 19 2.41 -21.11 3.91
CA PRO A 19 2.09 -22.48 3.50
C PRO A 19 0.64 -22.70 3.02
N LYS A 20 -0.23 -21.69 3.13
CA LYS A 20 -1.67 -21.76 2.83
C LYS A 20 -2.09 -20.91 1.62
N ILE A 21 -1.16 -20.16 1.02
CA ILE A 21 -1.44 -19.23 -0.08
C ILE A 21 -0.42 -19.42 -1.20
N ASP A 22 -0.84 -19.18 -2.44
CA ASP A 22 0.06 -19.22 -3.60
C ASP A 22 0.69 -17.85 -3.89
N HIS A 23 0.05 -16.78 -3.42
CA HIS A 23 0.43 -15.39 -3.71
C HIS A 23 0.10 -14.47 -2.54
N ALA A 24 1.10 -13.71 -2.07
CA ALA A 24 0.95 -12.61 -1.13
C ALA A 24 1.05 -11.25 -1.85
N VAL A 25 0.18 -10.30 -1.46
CA VAL A 25 0.25 -8.91 -1.91
C VAL A 25 0.59 -8.03 -0.71
N LEU A 26 1.79 -7.45 -0.72
CA LEU A 26 2.32 -6.62 0.36
C LEU A 26 2.21 -5.14 0.00
N PHE A 27 1.41 -4.40 0.76
CA PHE A 27 1.34 -2.94 0.68
C PHE A 27 2.35 -2.34 1.64
N SER A 28 3.58 -2.13 1.16
CA SER A 28 4.63 -1.49 1.96
C SER A 28 5.75 -0.96 1.06
N GLY A 29 6.42 0.07 1.55
CA GLY A 29 7.64 0.60 0.97
C GLY A 29 8.91 0.33 1.78
N ASP A 30 8.79 -0.29 2.96
CA ASP A 30 9.88 -0.41 3.92
C ASP A 30 10.92 -1.48 3.52
N SER A 31 12.20 -1.11 3.53
CA SER A 31 13.32 -2.03 3.27
C SER A 31 13.36 -3.22 4.23
N ASP A 32 12.83 -3.08 5.44
CA ASP A 32 12.87 -4.14 6.46
C ASP A 32 12.10 -5.39 6.03
N PHE A 33 11.10 -5.24 5.14
CA PHE A 33 10.36 -6.37 4.59
C PHE A 33 11.15 -7.18 3.55
N ARG A 34 12.31 -6.71 3.07
CA ARG A 34 13.09 -7.43 2.04
C ARG A 34 13.38 -8.87 2.46
N ARG A 35 13.75 -9.10 3.73
CA ARG A 35 14.00 -10.46 4.25
C ARG A 35 12.73 -11.29 4.40
N LEU A 36 11.61 -10.66 4.76
CA LEU A 36 10.31 -11.33 4.82
C LEU A 36 9.91 -11.84 3.43
N VAL A 37 9.99 -10.99 2.41
CA VAL A 37 9.68 -11.35 1.02
C VAL A 37 10.52 -12.55 0.57
N GLU A 38 11.84 -12.50 0.80
CA GLU A 38 12.73 -13.61 0.46
C GLU A 38 12.35 -14.91 1.19
N ALA A 39 12.01 -14.85 2.48
CA ALA A 39 11.63 -16.03 3.26
C ALA A 39 10.31 -16.64 2.78
N VAL A 40 9.35 -15.82 2.37
CA VAL A 40 8.04 -16.25 1.86
C VAL A 40 8.17 -16.84 0.46
N GLN A 41 8.99 -16.25 -0.40
CA GLN A 41 9.32 -16.81 -1.73
C GLN A 41 9.98 -18.17 -1.64
N ARG A 42 10.89 -18.38 -0.68
CA ARG A 42 11.50 -19.70 -0.42
C ARG A 42 10.50 -20.78 -0.04
N LYS A 43 9.29 -20.40 0.42
CA LYS A 43 8.18 -21.32 0.69
C LYS A 43 7.31 -21.59 -0.55
N GLY A 44 7.70 -21.09 -1.73
CA GLY A 44 6.98 -21.27 -3.00
C GLY A 44 5.89 -20.24 -3.28
N VAL A 45 5.77 -19.21 -2.43
CA VAL A 45 4.73 -18.18 -2.54
C VAL A 45 5.22 -17.02 -3.39
N ARG A 46 4.44 -16.61 -4.39
CA ARG A 46 4.75 -15.39 -5.15
C ARG A 46 4.46 -14.16 -4.29
N VAL A 47 5.25 -13.11 -4.42
CA VAL A 47 5.05 -11.86 -3.68
C VAL A 47 4.98 -10.67 -4.63
N SER A 48 3.84 -9.98 -4.61
CA SER A 48 3.68 -8.67 -5.25
C SER A 48 3.79 -7.57 -4.22
N VAL A 49 4.61 -6.56 -4.48
CA VAL A 49 4.69 -5.35 -3.64
C VAL A 49 3.95 -4.21 -4.30
N ILE A 50 3.11 -3.54 -3.52
CA ILE A 50 2.41 -2.33 -3.92
C ILE A 50 2.93 -1.17 -3.09
N SER A 51 3.47 -0.14 -3.76
CA SER A 51 3.96 1.07 -3.12
C SER A 51 4.03 2.22 -4.13
N THR A 52 4.56 3.36 -3.72
CA THR A 52 4.62 4.58 -4.53
C THR A 52 6.08 4.98 -4.80
N ILE A 53 6.46 5.06 -6.08
CA ILE A 53 7.76 5.56 -6.53
C ILE A 53 7.70 7.07 -6.79
N LYS A 54 6.53 7.59 -7.19
CA LYS A 54 6.33 8.97 -7.67
C LYS A 54 6.32 10.04 -6.57
N THR A 55 6.49 9.67 -5.31
CA THR A 55 6.61 10.61 -4.19
C THR A 55 8.05 11.10 -4.05
N ASN A 56 8.24 12.29 -3.49
CA ASN A 56 9.56 12.78 -3.08
C ASN A 56 9.59 12.99 -1.56
N PRO A 57 10.32 12.16 -0.78
CA PRO A 57 11.13 11.01 -1.23
C PRO A 57 10.27 9.81 -1.68
N PRO A 58 10.84 8.89 -2.51
CA PRO A 58 10.16 7.64 -2.86
C PRO A 58 9.80 6.85 -1.62
N MET A 59 8.59 6.30 -1.57
CA MET A 59 8.16 5.52 -0.40
C MET A 59 8.73 4.09 -0.42
N ILE A 60 9.10 3.57 -1.59
CA ILE A 60 9.64 2.22 -1.76
C ILE A 60 11.18 2.18 -1.74
N ALA A 61 11.74 1.28 -0.92
CA ALA A 61 13.14 0.92 -0.98
C ALA A 61 13.47 0.09 -2.24
N ASP A 62 14.56 0.44 -2.95
CA ASP A 62 14.97 -0.26 -4.18
C ASP A 62 15.20 -1.76 -3.97
N GLU A 63 15.77 -2.14 -2.82
CA GLU A 63 16.01 -3.54 -2.46
C GLU A 63 14.71 -4.34 -2.30
N LEU A 64 13.67 -3.75 -1.69
CA LEU A 64 12.36 -4.40 -1.56
C LEU A 64 11.71 -4.58 -2.94
N ARG A 65 11.75 -3.54 -3.77
CA ARG A 65 11.20 -3.59 -5.14
C ARG A 65 11.86 -4.69 -5.98
N ARG A 66 13.19 -4.83 -5.89
CA ARG A 66 13.94 -5.85 -6.64
C ARG A 66 13.71 -7.26 -6.11
N GLN A 67 13.43 -7.41 -4.82
CA GLN A 67 13.16 -8.72 -4.22
C GLN A 67 11.79 -9.26 -4.58
N ALA A 68 10.78 -8.40 -4.78
CA ALA A 68 9.44 -8.80 -5.15
C ALA A 68 9.37 -9.44 -6.53
N ASP A 69 8.47 -10.41 -6.72
CA ASP A 69 8.23 -11.01 -8.03
C ASP A 69 7.57 -10.01 -8.99
N GLN A 70 6.68 -9.17 -8.45
CA GLN A 70 6.01 -8.10 -9.18
C GLN A 70 5.96 -6.84 -8.33
N PHE A 71 6.03 -5.69 -8.98
CA PHE A 71 5.82 -4.39 -8.36
C PHE A 71 4.68 -3.67 -9.08
N ALA A 72 3.71 -3.17 -8.32
CA ALA A 72 2.67 -2.29 -8.85
C ALA A 72 2.68 -0.94 -8.15
N GLU A 73 2.63 0.11 -8.97
CA GLU A 73 2.59 1.48 -8.51
C GLU A 73 1.19 1.83 -7.99
N LEU A 74 1.10 2.23 -6.73
CA LEU A 74 -0.19 2.47 -6.06
C LEU A 74 -1.04 3.51 -6.81
N SER A 75 -0.41 4.56 -7.34
CA SER A 75 -1.10 5.61 -8.09
C SER A 75 -1.76 5.13 -9.38
N GLU A 76 -1.29 4.02 -9.96
CA GLU A 76 -1.82 3.48 -11.22
C GLU A 76 -3.07 2.61 -10.99
N ILE A 77 -3.16 1.95 -9.83
CA ILE A 77 -4.30 1.11 -9.46
C ILE A 77 -5.32 1.84 -8.58
N ALA A 78 -4.94 2.97 -7.96
CA ALA A 78 -5.79 3.73 -7.05
C ALA A 78 -7.15 4.09 -7.65
N ALA A 79 -7.22 4.39 -8.95
CA ALA A 79 -8.47 4.75 -9.62
C ALA A 79 -9.55 3.65 -9.54
N GLU A 80 -9.16 2.38 -9.40
CA GLU A 80 -10.08 1.24 -9.38
C GLU A 80 -10.79 1.06 -8.04
N PHE A 81 -10.19 1.53 -6.94
CA PHE A 81 -10.72 1.30 -5.58
C PHE A 81 -10.86 2.57 -4.75
N THR A 82 -10.36 3.71 -5.22
CA THR A 82 -10.63 4.99 -4.56
C THR A 82 -12.07 5.41 -4.82
N ARG A 83 -12.71 5.94 -3.78
CA ARG A 83 -14.02 6.54 -3.92
C ARG A 83 -13.87 7.68 -4.93
N LYS A 84 -14.67 7.65 -6.01
CA LYS A 84 -14.83 8.84 -6.87
C LYS A 84 -15.12 9.99 -5.92
N PRO A 85 -14.37 11.11 -5.99
CA PRO A 85 -14.66 12.27 -5.16
C PRO A 85 -16.15 12.51 -5.31
N ALA A 86 -16.90 12.39 -4.21
CA ALA A 86 -18.29 12.78 -4.22
C ALA A 86 -18.27 14.21 -4.75
N GLU A 87 -18.90 14.45 -5.91
CA GLU A 87 -19.05 15.76 -6.51
C GLU A 87 -19.21 16.74 -5.36
N ALA A 88 -18.21 17.62 -5.21
CA ALA A 88 -18.08 18.51 -4.07
C ALA A 88 -19.47 19.02 -3.72
N ARG A 89 -20.04 18.51 -2.61
CA ARG A 89 -21.44 18.74 -2.23
C ARG A 89 -21.75 20.20 -2.56
N GLY A 90 -22.69 20.42 -3.47
CA GLY A 90 -23.22 21.73 -3.83
C GLY A 90 -23.66 22.49 -2.58
N ARG A 91 -22.71 23.15 -1.94
CA ARG A 91 -22.88 24.12 -0.85
C ARG A 91 -22.05 25.35 -1.20
N ALA A 92 -22.29 25.85 -2.40
CA ALA A 92 -21.94 27.19 -2.82
C ALA A 92 -23.10 27.71 -3.70
N ALA A 93 -24.29 27.87 -3.13
CA ALA A 93 -25.39 28.67 -3.67
C ALA A 93 -26.64 28.58 -2.76
N SER A 94 -26.60 29.22 -1.58
CA SER A 94 -27.81 29.74 -0.92
C SER A 94 -27.40 30.59 0.29
N ARG A 95 -26.85 31.77 0.03
CA ARG A 95 -26.83 32.94 0.93
C ARG A 95 -26.24 34.11 0.14
N GLU A 96 -26.93 34.46 -0.93
CA GLU A 96 -26.83 35.78 -1.53
C GLU A 96 -28.13 36.49 -1.11
N GLU A 97 -27.93 37.58 -0.36
CA GLU A 97 -28.75 38.80 -0.32
C GLU A 97 -30.24 38.71 0.06
N ASP A 98 -30.56 39.33 1.21
CA ASP A 98 -31.77 40.15 1.32
C ASP A 98 -31.39 41.47 2.02
N PRO A 99 -31.41 42.61 1.32
CA PRO A 99 -31.24 43.94 1.90
C PRO A 99 -32.60 44.55 2.23
N ALA A 100 -32.85 44.85 3.51
CA ALA A 100 -33.69 45.97 3.99
C ALA A 100 -33.56 46.10 5.52
#